data_AF-A0A2N1FC11-F1
#
_entry.id   AF-A0A2N1FC11-F1
#
_cell.length_a   1.000
_cell.length_b   1.000
_cell.length_c   1.000
_cell.angle_alpha   90.00
_cell.angle_beta   90.00
_cell.angle_gamma   90.00
#
_symmetry.space_group_name_H-M   'P 1'
#
loop_
_entity.id
_entity.type
_entity.pdbx_description
1 polymer ?
#
loop_
_entity_poly.entity_id
_entity_poly.type
_entity_poly.pdbx_seq_one_letter_code
_entity_poly.pdbx_strand_id
1 'polypeptide(L)'
;MEKDKIRIAFNDIKEFLEKHFPDNYSESEEYEECYHISVYSQESESSVVWFEFDIGNSELIVGCGFSHIHYGKQYGVEIKEGINRLIDFFSVKMRRTDYYKGETIFKNVYEIKKENREYEYSGTSSMFLLYPFWKRAFWGETTEKVTEFSGLIKDKNIKAELEKIREQINNVC
;
A
#
# COMPACT_ATOMS: atom_id res chain seq x y z
N MET A 1 10.69 -22.09 -7.37
CA MET A 1 11.60 -21.28 -6.53
C MET A 1 11.02 -19.91 -6.23
N GLU A 2 10.75 -19.05 -7.22
CA GLU A 2 10.20 -17.71 -6.97
C GLU A 2 8.75 -17.74 -6.46
N LYS A 3 7.92 -18.59 -7.08
CA LYS A 3 6.57 -18.94 -6.59
C LYS A 3 6.56 -19.47 -5.15
N ASP A 4 7.59 -20.20 -4.75
CA ASP A 4 7.67 -20.76 -3.39
C ASP A 4 8.03 -19.66 -2.38
N LYS A 5 8.92 -18.75 -2.77
CA LYS A 5 9.31 -17.58 -1.95
C LYS A 5 8.13 -16.65 -1.71
N ILE A 6 7.36 -16.32 -2.76
CA ILE A 6 6.17 -15.48 -2.61
C ILE A 6 5.08 -16.18 -1.78
N ARG A 7 4.92 -17.51 -1.90
CA ARG A 7 3.98 -18.27 -1.07
C ARG A 7 4.39 -18.26 0.42
N ILE A 8 5.68 -18.34 0.73
CA ILE A 8 6.17 -18.18 2.11
C ILE A 8 5.84 -16.79 2.63
N ALA A 9 6.15 -15.74 1.86
CA ALA A 9 5.84 -14.36 2.24
C ALA A 9 4.33 -14.13 2.46
N PHE A 10 3.48 -14.68 1.59
CA PHE A 10 2.03 -14.61 1.74
C PHE A 10 1.57 -15.23 3.06
N ASN A 11 2.05 -16.44 3.38
CA ASN A 11 1.68 -17.12 4.62
C ASN A 11 2.14 -16.35 5.87
N ASP A 12 3.38 -15.84 5.89
CA ASP A 12 3.90 -15.07 7.03
C ASP A 12 3.10 -13.78 7.26
N ILE A 13 2.74 -13.07 6.19
CA ILE A 13 1.91 -11.85 6.27
C ILE A 13 0.48 -12.20 6.68
N LYS A 14 -0.08 -13.30 6.17
CA LYS A 14 -1.43 -13.76 6.51
C LYS A 14 -1.54 -14.14 7.99
N GLU A 15 -0.60 -14.92 8.52
CA GLU A 15 -0.55 -15.28 9.94
C GLU A 15 -0.46 -14.02 10.83
N PHE A 16 0.35 -13.04 10.41
CA PHE A 16 0.44 -11.75 11.09
C PHE A 16 -0.91 -11.00 11.11
N LEU A 17 -1.62 -10.96 9.99
CA LEU A 17 -2.93 -10.31 9.88
C LEU A 17 -4.01 -11.02 10.70
N GLU A 18 -4.08 -12.35 10.63
CA GLU A 18 -5.01 -13.16 11.44
C GLU A 18 -4.82 -12.92 12.94
N LYS A 19 -3.57 -12.72 13.37
CA LYS A 19 -3.23 -12.50 14.77
C LYS A 19 -3.52 -11.08 15.25
N HIS A 20 -3.19 -10.06 14.47
CA HIS A 20 -3.19 -8.65 14.92
C HIS A 20 -4.28 -7.77 14.32
N PHE A 21 -4.89 -8.22 13.22
CA PHE A 21 -5.97 -7.52 12.51
C PHE A 21 -7.20 -8.42 12.27
N PRO A 22 -7.60 -9.35 13.16
CA PRO A 22 -8.61 -10.38 12.86
C PRO A 22 -9.95 -9.83 12.33
N ASP A 23 -10.35 -8.65 12.79
CA ASP A 23 -11.60 -7.97 12.38
C ASP A 23 -11.36 -6.82 11.38
N ASN A 24 -10.11 -6.63 10.96
CA ASN A 24 -9.59 -5.41 10.36
C ASN A 24 -8.80 -5.66 9.05
N TYR A 25 -8.98 -6.83 8.42
CA TYR A 25 -8.59 -7.03 7.03
C TYR A 25 -9.66 -7.84 6.29
N SER A 26 -9.67 -7.74 4.97
CA SER A 26 -10.44 -8.61 4.09
C SER A 26 -9.54 -9.26 3.07
N GLU A 27 -9.84 -10.50 2.72
CA GLU A 27 -9.16 -11.28 1.68
C GLU A 27 -10.20 -11.69 0.63
N SER A 28 -9.85 -11.51 -0.65
CA SER A 28 -10.57 -12.07 -1.79
C SER A 28 -9.61 -12.81 -2.70
N GLU A 29 -10.02 -13.98 -3.18
CA GLU A 29 -9.33 -14.68 -4.26
C GLU A 29 -9.88 -14.17 -5.59
N GLU A 30 -9.06 -13.48 -6.37
CA GLU A 30 -9.47 -12.88 -7.64
C GLU A 30 -9.45 -13.91 -8.78
N TYR A 31 -8.46 -14.81 -8.75
CA TYR A 31 -8.25 -15.93 -9.65
C TYR A 31 -7.29 -16.94 -8.99
N GLU A 32 -7.01 -18.07 -9.66
CA GLU A 32 -6.22 -19.17 -9.10
C GLU A 32 -4.84 -18.69 -8.58
N GLU A 33 -4.62 -18.88 -7.28
CA GLU A 33 -3.43 -18.44 -6.54
C GLU A 33 -3.16 -16.93 -6.57
N CYS A 34 -4.22 -16.11 -6.71
CA CYS A 34 -4.14 -14.66 -6.58
C CYS A 34 -5.05 -14.14 -5.46
N TYR A 35 -4.42 -13.54 -4.45
CA TYR A 35 -5.10 -13.08 -3.24
C TYR A 35 -4.98 -11.57 -3.10
N HIS A 36 -6.11 -10.88 -3.18
CA HIS A 36 -6.23 -9.46 -2.88
C HIS A 36 -6.55 -9.27 -1.39
N ILE A 37 -5.78 -8.42 -0.72
CA ILE A 37 -5.91 -8.14 0.70
C ILE A 37 -6.02 -6.63 0.92
N SER A 38 -7.06 -6.22 1.64
CA SER A 38 -7.26 -4.85 2.09
C SER A 38 -7.19 -4.78 3.62
N VAL A 39 -6.41 -3.83 4.15
CA VAL A 39 -6.21 -3.67 5.60
C VAL A 39 -6.81 -2.35 6.10
N TYR A 40 -7.70 -2.46 7.09
CA TYR A 40 -8.48 -1.35 7.63
C TYR A 40 -7.91 -0.90 8.97
N SER A 41 -7.73 0.41 9.13
CA SER A 41 -7.39 0.95 10.45
C SER A 41 -8.59 0.83 11.39
N GLN A 42 -8.35 0.69 12.70
CA GLN A 42 -9.42 0.71 13.72
C GLN A 42 -10.13 2.09 13.81
N GLU A 43 -9.54 3.14 13.24
CA GLU A 43 -10.00 4.53 13.35
C GLU A 43 -10.71 5.04 12.08
N SER A 44 -10.74 4.27 10.99
CA SER A 44 -11.30 4.65 9.70
C SER A 44 -11.84 3.44 8.94
N GLU A 45 -13.08 3.55 8.45
CA GLU A 45 -13.70 2.55 7.56
C GLU A 45 -13.06 2.48 6.18
N SER A 46 -12.26 3.48 5.78
CA SER A 46 -11.52 3.43 4.52
C SER A 46 -10.14 2.82 4.73
N SER A 47 -9.92 1.65 4.13
CA SER A 47 -8.59 1.08 3.95
C SER A 47 -7.78 1.97 3.02
N VAL A 48 -6.65 2.45 3.51
CA VAL A 48 -5.66 3.13 2.67
C VAL A 48 -4.69 2.13 2.09
N VAL A 49 -4.49 0.96 2.71
CA VAL A 49 -3.43 0.01 2.35
C VAL A 49 -4.03 -1.29 1.85
N TRP A 50 -3.61 -1.70 0.66
CA TRP A 50 -3.99 -2.98 0.08
C TRP A 50 -2.80 -3.60 -0.65
N PHE A 51 -2.85 -4.90 -0.89
CA PHE A 51 -1.83 -5.61 -1.63
C PHE A 51 -2.41 -6.86 -2.28
N GLU A 52 -1.76 -7.33 -3.33
CA GLU A 52 -2.16 -8.52 -4.09
C GLU A 52 -0.96 -9.44 -4.22
N PHE A 53 -1.12 -10.69 -3.80
CA PHE A 53 -0.15 -11.75 -4.02
C PHE A 53 -0.61 -12.60 -5.19
N ASP A 54 -0.07 -12.33 -6.39
CA ASP A 54 -0.26 -13.15 -7.58
C ASP A 54 0.89 -14.17 -7.67
N ILE A 55 0.69 -15.31 -7.01
CA ILE A 55 1.69 -16.39 -6.95
C ILE A 55 1.88 -17.01 -8.34
N GLY A 56 0.80 -17.06 -9.14
CA GLY A 56 0.79 -17.55 -10.52
C GLY A 56 1.79 -16.81 -11.41
N ASN A 57 1.84 -15.48 -11.30
CA ASN A 57 2.75 -14.62 -12.05
C ASN A 57 4.02 -14.21 -11.28
N SER A 58 4.23 -14.75 -10.07
CA SER A 58 5.36 -14.40 -9.20
C SER A 58 5.42 -12.88 -8.97
N GLU A 59 4.28 -12.31 -8.61
CA GLU A 59 4.07 -10.88 -8.54
C GLU A 59 3.44 -10.48 -7.20
N LEU A 60 3.95 -9.37 -6.65
CA LEU A 60 3.36 -8.70 -5.51
C LEU A 60 2.97 -7.29 -5.94
N ILE A 61 1.72 -6.91 -5.74
CA ILE A 61 1.25 -5.54 -5.94
C ILE A 61 1.04 -4.91 -4.58
N VAL A 62 1.61 -3.73 -4.33
CA VAL A 62 1.44 -3.01 -3.06
C VAL A 62 0.85 -1.63 -3.31
N GLY A 63 -0.32 -1.41 -2.74
CA GLY A 63 -1.18 -0.26 -2.97
C GLY A 63 -1.42 0.63 -1.75
N CYS A 64 -1.52 1.92 -2.03
CA CYS A 64 -1.98 2.95 -1.13
C CYS A 64 -3.04 3.82 -1.83
N GLY A 65 -4.32 3.69 -1.44
CA GLY A 65 -5.45 4.26 -2.18
C GLY A 65 -5.44 3.78 -3.64
N PHE A 66 -5.46 4.70 -4.61
CA PHE A 66 -5.36 4.35 -6.03
C PHE A 66 -3.93 4.17 -6.56
N SER A 67 -2.91 4.54 -5.78
CA SER A 67 -1.52 4.41 -6.21
C SER A 67 -1.00 3.03 -5.81
N HIS A 68 -0.42 2.28 -6.75
CA HIS A 68 0.17 0.98 -6.47
C HIS A 68 1.45 0.78 -7.28
N ILE A 69 2.26 -0.18 -6.84
CA ILE A 69 3.50 -0.58 -7.51
C ILE A 69 3.47 -2.11 -7.64
N HIS A 70 3.83 -2.59 -8.82
CA HIS A 70 4.00 -4.00 -9.13
C HIS A 70 5.45 -4.41 -8.88
N TYR A 71 5.65 -5.54 -8.19
CA TYR A 71 6.94 -6.10 -7.82
C TYR A 71 7.05 -7.52 -8.37
N GLY A 72 8.20 -7.83 -8.97
CA GLY A 72 8.46 -9.07 -9.68
C GLY A 72 9.54 -8.82 -10.74
N LYS A 73 10.29 -9.86 -11.11
CA LYS A 73 11.39 -9.72 -12.08
C LYS A 73 10.96 -9.13 -13.42
N GLN A 74 9.73 -9.39 -13.84
CA GLN A 74 9.14 -8.82 -15.06
C GLN A 74 9.04 -7.29 -15.03
N TYR A 75 9.05 -6.68 -13.84
CA TYR A 75 9.05 -5.22 -13.64
C TYR A 75 10.44 -4.66 -13.30
N GLY A 76 11.47 -5.50 -13.20
CA GLY A 76 12.83 -5.08 -12.83
C GLY A 76 12.98 -4.68 -11.36
N VAL A 77 12.03 -5.05 -10.51
CA VAL A 77 12.00 -4.73 -9.07
C VAL A 77 11.70 -6.01 -8.30
N GLU A 78 12.47 -6.30 -7.25
CA GLU A 78 12.37 -7.57 -6.54
C GLU A 78 11.16 -7.60 -5.58
N ILE A 79 10.53 -8.78 -5.41
CA ILE A 79 9.39 -8.98 -4.49
C ILE A 79 9.71 -8.53 -3.06
N LYS A 80 10.94 -8.78 -2.59
CA LYS A 80 11.39 -8.34 -1.26
C LYS A 80 11.27 -6.83 -1.05
N GLU A 81 11.46 -6.03 -2.10
CA GLU A 81 11.30 -4.58 -2.01
C GLU A 81 9.84 -4.20 -1.81
N GLY A 82 8.93 -4.91 -2.46
CA GLY A 82 7.49 -4.78 -2.25
C GLY A 82 7.10 -5.13 -0.83
N ILE A 83 7.63 -6.23 -0.28
CA ILE A 83 7.32 -6.63 1.09
C ILE A 83 7.86 -5.61 2.11
N ASN A 84 9.09 -5.12 1.92
CA ASN A 84 9.64 -4.06 2.77
C ASN A 84 8.75 -2.80 2.74
N ARG A 85 8.23 -2.42 1.56
CA ARG A 85 7.29 -1.31 1.42
C ARG A 85 5.95 -1.58 2.10
N LEU A 86 5.40 -2.78 1.96
CA LEU A 86 4.16 -3.17 2.63
C LEU A 86 4.32 -3.06 4.15
N ILE A 87 5.42 -3.59 4.70
CA ILE A 87 5.76 -3.50 6.12
C ILE A 87 5.91 -2.03 6.57
N ASP A 88 6.54 -1.18 5.75
CA ASP A 88 6.61 0.26 6.04
C ASP A 88 5.20 0.84 6.23
N PHE A 89 4.22 0.52 5.37
CA PHE A 89 2.85 1.03 5.47
C PHE A 89 2.13 0.66 6.77
N PHE A 90 2.44 -0.48 7.38
CA PHE A 90 1.88 -0.84 8.68
C PHE A 90 2.41 0.03 9.83
N SER A 91 3.62 0.56 9.73
CA SER A 91 4.36 1.12 10.87
C SER A 91 4.60 2.63 10.80
N VAL A 92 4.63 3.21 9.60
CA VAL A 92 4.96 4.62 9.36
C VAL A 92 3.74 5.51 9.25
N LYS A 93 3.92 6.82 9.49
CA LYS A 93 2.88 7.80 9.17
C LYS A 93 2.79 8.00 7.66
N MET A 94 1.58 8.18 7.17
CA MET A 94 1.32 8.45 5.75
C MET A 94 0.66 9.82 5.61
N ARG A 95 0.90 10.48 4.48
CA ARG A 95 0.26 11.73 4.09
C ARG A 95 -0.28 11.58 2.69
N ARG A 96 -1.52 12.01 2.48
CA ARG A 96 -2.16 12.12 1.17
C ARG A 96 -2.49 13.58 0.91
N THR A 97 -2.05 14.08 -0.24
CA THR A 97 -2.40 15.40 -0.75
C THR A 97 -3.33 15.23 -1.94
N ASP A 98 -4.58 15.64 -1.75
CA ASP A 98 -5.63 15.61 -2.76
C ASP A 98 -5.65 16.96 -3.49
N TYR A 99 -5.42 16.93 -4.79
CA TYR A 99 -5.48 18.12 -5.65
C TYR A 99 -6.83 18.18 -6.36
N TYR A 100 -7.50 19.30 -6.21
CA TYR A 100 -8.84 19.54 -6.71
C TYR A 100 -8.85 20.61 -7.79
N LYS A 101 -9.87 20.51 -8.63
CA LYS A 101 -10.35 21.57 -9.50
C LYS A 101 -11.86 21.66 -9.31
N GLY A 102 -12.31 22.74 -8.68
CA GLY A 102 -13.67 22.76 -8.12
C GLY A 102 -13.83 21.65 -7.08
N GLU A 103 -14.83 20.80 -7.24
CA GLU A 103 -15.12 19.70 -6.30
C GLU A 103 -14.49 18.35 -6.71
N THR A 104 -13.82 18.30 -7.87
CA THR A 104 -13.26 17.05 -8.41
C THR A 104 -11.79 16.91 -8.06
N ILE A 105 -11.42 15.81 -7.40
CA ILE A 105 -10.03 15.38 -7.24
C ILE A 105 -9.52 14.98 -8.63
N PHE A 106 -8.40 15.51 -9.08
CA PHE A 106 -7.77 15.10 -10.35
C PHE A 106 -6.40 14.45 -10.14
N LYS A 107 -5.80 14.61 -8.96
CA LYS A 107 -4.50 14.03 -8.60
C LYS A 107 -4.45 13.79 -7.09
N ASN A 108 -3.86 12.68 -6.68
CA ASN A 108 -3.50 12.37 -5.30
C ASN A 108 -1.99 12.12 -5.24
N VAL A 109 -1.30 12.72 -4.28
CA VAL A 109 0.09 12.41 -3.96
C VAL A 109 0.13 11.72 -2.61
N TYR A 110 0.85 10.62 -2.52
CA TYR A 110 1.03 9.83 -1.32
C TYR A 110 2.49 9.91 -0.87
N GLU A 111 2.69 10.10 0.43
CA GLU A 111 3.99 10.26 1.04
C GLU A 111 4.04 9.47 2.35
N ILE A 112 5.22 8.98 2.73
CA ILE A 112 5.45 8.25 3.97
C ILE A 112 6.53 8.93 4.80
N LYS A 113 6.41 8.85 6.13
CA LYS A 113 7.41 9.40 7.04
C LYS A 113 8.13 8.29 7.78
N LYS A 114 9.32 7.95 7.31
CA LYS A 114 10.25 7.05 8.00
C LYS A 114 10.80 7.76 9.25
N GLU A 115 11.14 7.01 10.30
CA GLU A 115 11.51 7.57 11.62
C GLU A 115 12.56 8.67 11.51
N ASN A 116 12.30 9.81 12.17
CA ASN A 116 13.14 11.01 12.20
C ASN A 116 13.52 11.63 10.84
N ARG A 117 12.81 11.28 9.75
CA ARG A 117 13.00 11.88 8.42
C ARG A 117 11.83 12.78 8.01
N GLU A 118 12.04 13.55 6.95
CA GLU A 118 10.97 14.26 6.26
C GLU A 118 10.03 13.27 5.55
N TYR A 119 8.86 13.75 5.11
CA TYR A 119 7.97 12.95 4.28
C TYR A 119 8.66 12.64 2.94
N GLU A 120 8.75 11.36 2.61
CA GLU A 120 9.31 10.85 1.36
C GLU A 120 8.17 10.51 0.39
N TYR A 121 8.36 10.85 -0.89
CA TYR A 121 7.40 10.53 -1.95
C TYR A 121 7.19 9.01 -2.07
N SER A 122 5.93 8.59 -2.05
CA SER A 122 5.53 7.19 -2.14
C SER A 122 4.77 6.87 -3.42
N GLY A 123 4.03 7.81 -3.99
CA GLY A 123 3.32 7.58 -5.24
C GLY A 123 2.39 8.73 -5.65
N THR A 124 1.92 8.67 -6.89
CA THR A 124 0.92 9.60 -7.42
C THR A 124 -0.15 8.79 -8.12
N SER A 125 -1.42 9.08 -7.82
CA SER A 125 -2.53 8.72 -8.69
C SER A 125 -2.99 9.98 -9.41
N SER A 126 -3.23 9.90 -10.72
CA SER A 126 -3.64 11.05 -11.52
C SER A 126 -4.72 10.62 -12.50
N MET A 127 -5.83 11.35 -12.49
CA MET A 127 -6.89 11.21 -13.47
C MET A 127 -6.63 12.08 -14.70
N PHE A 128 -5.42 12.58 -14.93
CA PHE A 128 -5.14 13.53 -16.03
C PHE A 128 -5.68 13.07 -17.39
N LEU A 129 -5.64 11.77 -17.68
CA LEU A 129 -6.17 11.20 -18.94
C LEU A 129 -7.70 11.10 -18.99
N LEU A 130 -8.36 11.02 -17.84
CA LEU A 130 -9.82 10.91 -17.70
C LEU A 130 -10.48 12.25 -17.35
N TYR A 131 -9.67 13.24 -16.99
CA TYR A 131 -10.12 14.52 -16.49
C TYR A 131 -10.40 15.48 -17.67
N PRO A 132 -11.65 15.95 -17.85
CA PRO A 132 -12.04 16.73 -19.03
C PRO A 132 -11.60 18.20 -18.89
N PHE A 133 -10.29 18.43 -18.96
CA PHE A 133 -9.66 19.74 -18.76
C PHE A 133 -10.17 20.83 -19.73
N TRP A 134 -10.81 20.46 -20.84
CA TRP A 134 -11.41 21.39 -21.80
C TRP A 134 -12.79 21.93 -21.39
N LYS A 135 -13.45 21.34 -20.38
CA LYS A 135 -14.76 21.80 -19.91
C LYS A 135 -14.58 22.98 -18.92
N ARG A 136 -15.31 24.08 -19.13
CA ARG A 136 -15.19 25.31 -18.32
C ARG A 136 -15.35 25.11 -16.80
N ALA A 137 -16.18 24.15 -16.37
CA ALA A 137 -16.37 23.82 -14.95
C ALA A 137 -15.06 23.39 -14.24
N PHE A 138 -14.05 23.03 -15.02
CA PHE A 138 -12.77 22.49 -14.57
C PHE A 138 -11.60 23.47 -14.75
N TRP A 139 -11.88 24.72 -15.16
CA TRP A 139 -10.90 25.78 -15.42
C TRP A 139 -10.62 26.65 -14.18
N GLY A 140 -11.08 26.23 -13.00
CA GLY A 140 -10.83 26.92 -11.74
C GLY A 140 -9.39 26.81 -11.24
N GLU A 141 -9.09 27.55 -10.18
CA GLU A 141 -7.84 27.42 -9.45
C GLU A 141 -7.69 26.00 -8.89
N THR A 142 -6.44 25.54 -8.84
CA THR A 142 -6.13 24.26 -8.18
C THR A 142 -6.13 24.50 -6.67
N THR A 143 -6.93 23.75 -5.93
CA THR A 143 -6.88 23.72 -4.47
C THR A 143 -6.32 22.39 -3.99
N GLU A 144 -5.80 22.35 -2.76
CA GLU A 144 -5.24 21.15 -2.17
C GLU A 144 -5.84 20.88 -0.79
N LYS A 145 -5.99 19.59 -0.46
CA LYS A 145 -6.34 19.12 0.88
C LYS A 145 -5.34 18.07 1.31
N VAL A 146 -4.74 18.29 2.48
CA VAL A 146 -3.80 17.34 3.09
C VAL A 146 -4.55 16.50 4.13
N THR A 147 -4.40 15.18 4.04
CA THR A 147 -4.90 14.21 5.01
C THR A 147 -3.73 13.40 5.54
N GLU A 148 -3.58 13.36 6.86
CA GLU A 148 -2.56 12.54 7.53
C GLU A 148 -3.18 11.28 8.12
N PHE A 149 -2.47 10.17 7.98
CA PHE A 149 -2.83 8.87 8.54
C PHE A 149 -1.71 8.44 9.49
N SER A 150 -2.06 8.04 10.71
CA SER A 150 -1.14 7.29 11.55
C SER A 150 -0.92 5.90 10.97
N GLY A 151 0.27 5.32 11.19
CA GLY A 151 0.50 3.92 10.85
C GLY A 151 -0.53 3.00 11.53
N LEU A 152 -0.82 1.88 10.87
CA LEU A 152 -1.80 0.88 11.31
C LEU A 152 -1.45 0.28 12.69
N ILE A 153 -0.16 0.21 13.00
CA ILE A 153 0.36 -0.35 14.25
C ILE A 153 0.97 0.76 15.11
N LYS A 154 0.42 0.93 16.33
CA LYS A 154 0.99 1.83 17.36
C LYS A 154 1.83 1.06 18.39
N ASP A 155 1.53 -0.22 18.63
CA ASP A 155 2.19 -1.06 19.63
C ASP A 155 3.63 -1.43 19.21
N LYS A 156 4.59 -1.20 20.11
CA LYS A 156 6.02 -1.45 19.84
C LYS A 156 6.37 -2.93 19.71
N ASN A 157 5.67 -3.82 20.43
CA ASN A 157 5.89 -5.26 20.36
C ASN A 157 5.40 -5.80 19.03
N ILE A 158 4.24 -5.34 18.55
CA ILE A 158 3.72 -5.71 17.23
C ILE A 158 4.66 -5.21 16.12
N LYS A 159 5.20 -3.98 16.24
CA LYS A 159 6.24 -3.48 15.31
C LYS A 159 7.48 -4.36 15.31
N ALA A 160 7.96 -4.80 16.47
CA ALA A 160 9.13 -5.68 16.56
C ALA A 160 8.88 -7.07 15.96
N GLU A 161 7.65 -7.60 16.05
CA GLU A 161 7.25 -8.83 15.37
C GLU A 161 7.26 -8.66 13.84
N LEU A 162 6.74 -7.53 13.36
CA LEU A 162 6.73 -7.21 11.93
C LEU A 162 8.15 -7.05 11.35
N GLU A 163 9.09 -6.50 12.12
CA GLU A 163 10.50 -6.43 11.70
C GLU A 163 11.17 -7.82 11.65
N LYS A 164 10.78 -8.77 12.50
CA LYS A 164 11.27 -10.16 12.37
C LYS A 164 10.78 -10.81 11.09
N ILE A 165 9.51 -10.59 10.74
CA ILE A 165 8.94 -11.06 9.46
C ILE A 165 9.72 -10.46 8.29
N ARG A 166 10.03 -9.15 8.36
CA ARG A 166 10.89 -8.46 7.38
C ARG A 166 12.23 -9.17 7.20
N GLU A 167 12.93 -9.47 8.28
CA GLU A 167 14.23 -10.15 8.25
C GLU A 167 14.12 -11.57 7.67
N GLN A 168 13.12 -12.34 8.09
CA GLN A 168 12.87 -13.70 7.59
C GLN A 168 12.65 -13.70 6.07
N ILE A 169 11.76 -12.84 5.59
CA ILE A 169 11.45 -12.72 4.16
C ILE A 169 12.66 -12.26 3.36
N ASN A 170 13.43 -11.28 3.84
CA ASN A 170 14.63 -10.82 3.14
C ASN A 170 15.72 -11.89 3.02
N ASN A 171 15.72 -12.90 3.89
CA ASN A 171 16.63 -14.05 3.80
C ASN A 171 16.12 -15.13 2.82
N VAL A 172 14.82 -15.16 2.54
CA VAL A 172 14.18 -16.12 1.63
C VAL A 172 14.10 -15.58 0.20
N CYS A 173 13.76 -14.30 0.05
CA CYS A 173 13.47 -13.64 -1.23
C CYS A 173 14.72 -13.11 -1.94
#